data_AF-A0A4U0GQT6-F1
#
_entry.id   AF-A0A4U0GQT6-F1
#
_cell.length_a   1.000
_cell.length_b   1.000
_cell.length_c   1.000
_cell.angle_alpha   90.00
_cell.angle_beta   90.00
_cell.angle_gamma   90.00
#
_symmetry.space_group_name_H-M   'P 1'
#
loop_
_entity.id
_entity.type
_entity.pdbx_description
1 polymer ?
#
loop_
_entity_poly.entity_id
_entity_poly.type
_entity_poly.pdbx_seq_one_letter_code
_entity_poly.pdbx_strand_id
1 'polypeptide(L)'
;MPSFMTHLVAKAALTAALVLFGAVPAHAQDAAALTARHNTLRDALAQNAFQRPLYLESNETQDQLKGDIYVQIAQSYGVAGPAMRDIGHWCDLLILHLNVKDCFASTPGQPASLNLNVGRKFDQPLEDTYPFDFLYRVLKSEPDYLQVELTAEDGPIGTYRYRMVLEIVALDSGHSFLHLSYAYRFGLAARMAMRGYLATIGREKRGFSIVGHDTGSGTVYIGGTRGVIERNTMRYFIAIEAYLGALSTPEPQRLEKRLNDWYAGIERYSTQLHELERDQYLSMKRKEVRRMETLHADRTP
;
A
#
# COMPACT_ATOMS: atom_id res chain seq x y z
N MET A 1 -37.34 25.70 61.40
CA MET A 1 -38.61 26.46 61.23
C MET A 1 -38.25 27.89 60.88
N PRO A 2 -38.93 28.57 59.94
CA PRO A 2 -40.01 28.13 59.01
C PRO A 2 -39.44 27.90 57.59
N SER A 3 -39.87 27.00 56.70
CA SER A 3 -41.15 26.40 56.26
C SER A 3 -41.98 27.24 55.28
N PHE A 4 -42.46 26.52 54.24
CA PHE A 4 -43.33 26.86 53.11
C PHE A 4 -42.62 27.55 51.92
N MET A 5 -42.79 27.14 50.65
CA MET A 5 -43.94 26.48 50.03
C MET A 5 -43.55 25.77 48.72
N THR A 6 -44.12 24.59 48.53
CA THR A 6 -44.15 23.74 47.34
C THR A 6 -44.86 24.42 46.17
N HIS A 7 -44.30 24.39 44.96
CA HIS A 7 -45.10 24.30 43.73
C HIS A 7 -44.38 23.49 42.65
N LEU A 8 -45.08 22.43 42.28
CA LEU A 8 -44.86 21.51 41.18
C LEU A 8 -45.23 22.22 39.86
N VAL A 9 -44.32 22.32 38.90
CA VAL A 9 -44.69 22.50 37.48
C VAL A 9 -43.84 21.56 36.64
N ALA A 10 -44.55 20.79 35.82
CA ALA A 10 -44.09 19.66 35.06
C ALA A 10 -43.51 20.09 33.70
N LYS A 11 -42.58 19.23 33.20
CA LYS A 11 -42.28 18.94 31.79
C LYS A 11 -41.74 20.06 30.89
N ALA A 12 -40.46 19.93 30.53
CA ALA A 12 -40.06 19.85 29.13
C ALA A 12 -38.73 19.10 29.03
N ALA A 13 -38.80 17.86 28.52
CA ALA A 13 -37.63 17.12 28.08
C ALA A 13 -37.10 17.77 26.80
N LEU A 14 -35.81 18.13 26.77
CA LEU A 14 -35.10 18.35 25.53
C LEU A 14 -33.80 17.53 25.56
N THR A 15 -33.92 16.33 25.01
CA THR A 15 -32.83 15.48 24.56
C THR A 15 -31.93 16.23 23.59
N ALA A 16 -30.67 16.44 23.96
CA ALA A 16 -29.58 16.72 23.03
C ALA A 16 -28.51 15.65 23.20
N ALA A 17 -28.79 14.45 22.66
CA ALA A 17 -27.77 13.44 22.46
C ALA A 17 -26.94 13.87 21.24
N LEU A 18 -25.87 14.62 21.49
CA LEU A 18 -24.86 14.95 20.49
C LEU A 18 -23.99 13.70 20.29
N VAL A 19 -24.48 12.76 19.47
CA VAL A 19 -23.66 11.65 18.98
C VAL A 19 -22.74 12.22 17.91
N LEU A 20 -21.56 12.68 18.34
CA LEU A 20 -20.41 12.84 17.45
C LEU A 20 -19.99 11.44 17.00
N PHE A 21 -20.56 10.97 15.89
CA PHE A 21 -19.93 9.94 15.08
C PHE A 21 -18.65 10.54 14.47
N GLY A 22 -17.57 10.51 15.25
CA GLY A 22 -16.24 10.49 14.66
C GLY A 22 -16.14 9.19 13.87
N ALA A 23 -16.27 9.27 12.55
CA ALA A 23 -15.89 8.19 11.66
C ALA A 23 -14.38 8.01 11.80
N VAL A 24 -13.97 7.23 12.80
CA VAL A 24 -12.64 6.64 12.82
C VAL A 24 -12.58 5.75 11.59
N PRO A 25 -11.59 5.88 10.69
CA PRO A 25 -11.44 4.94 9.59
C PRO A 25 -11.21 3.55 10.19
N ALA A 26 -12.29 2.77 10.24
CA ALA A 26 -12.25 1.38 10.64
C ALA A 26 -11.40 0.66 9.62
N HIS A 27 -10.19 0.30 10.02
CA HIS A 27 -9.45 -0.71 9.27
C HIS A 27 -10.27 -1.97 9.38
N ALA A 28 -10.43 -2.70 8.28
CA ALA A 28 -11.03 -4.00 8.38
C ALA A 28 -10.16 -4.87 9.31
N GLN A 29 -10.79 -5.46 10.31
CA GLN A 29 -10.12 -6.34 11.28
C GLN A 29 -10.46 -7.81 11.02
N ASP A 30 -11.43 -8.05 10.14
CA ASP A 30 -11.96 -9.34 9.74
C ASP A 30 -12.63 -9.28 8.36
N ALA A 31 -13.05 -10.46 7.87
CA ALA A 31 -13.73 -10.65 6.59
C ALA A 31 -15.01 -9.79 6.46
N ALA A 32 -15.79 -9.69 7.54
CA ALA A 32 -17.06 -8.97 7.54
C ALA A 32 -16.85 -7.46 7.40
N ALA A 33 -15.84 -6.90 8.08
CA ALA A 33 -15.48 -5.50 7.97
C ALA A 33 -14.95 -5.16 6.57
N LEU A 34 -14.12 -6.01 5.98
CA LEU A 34 -13.61 -5.79 4.62
C LEU A 34 -14.72 -5.89 3.57
N THR A 35 -15.65 -6.84 3.74
CA THR A 35 -16.85 -6.97 2.90
C THR A 35 -17.79 -5.78 3.05
N ALA A 36 -17.99 -5.28 4.28
CA ALA A 36 -18.74 -4.06 4.51
C ALA A 36 -18.08 -2.86 3.82
N ARG A 37 -16.75 -2.73 3.89
CA ARG A 37 -16.01 -1.68 3.19
C ARG A 37 -16.19 -1.79 1.66
N HIS A 38 -16.11 -2.98 1.08
CA HIS A 38 -16.43 -3.22 -0.33
C HIS A 38 -17.84 -2.71 -0.67
N ASN A 39 -18.84 -3.05 0.13
CA ASN A 39 -20.22 -2.60 -0.07
C ASN A 39 -20.35 -1.07 -0.03
N THR A 40 -19.66 -0.38 0.89
CA THR A 40 -19.66 1.09 0.95
C THR A 40 -18.96 1.75 -0.23
N LEU A 41 -18.01 1.06 -0.86
CA LEU A 41 -17.22 1.57 -1.98
C LEU A 41 -17.81 1.19 -3.34
N ARG A 42 -18.94 0.49 -3.41
CA ARG A 42 -19.52 -0.05 -4.66
C ARG A 42 -19.58 0.97 -5.80
N ASP A 43 -20.13 2.15 -5.55
CA ASP A 43 -20.28 3.18 -6.59
C ASP A 43 -18.92 3.73 -7.03
N ALA A 44 -18.02 3.96 -6.07
CA ALA A 44 -16.66 4.43 -6.34
C ALA A 44 -15.82 3.38 -7.09
N LEU A 45 -16.03 2.08 -6.84
CA LEU A 45 -15.38 1.00 -7.57
C LEU A 45 -15.97 0.86 -8.98
N ALA A 46 -17.27 1.05 -9.15
CA ALA A 46 -17.92 0.98 -10.46
C ALA A 46 -17.55 2.16 -11.38
N GLN A 47 -17.39 3.36 -10.81
CA GLN A 47 -17.17 4.59 -11.57
C GLN A 47 -16.11 5.47 -10.90
N ASN A 48 -14.93 5.56 -11.50
CA ASN A 48 -13.83 6.38 -11.00
C ASN A 48 -12.86 6.75 -12.14
N ALA A 49 -11.94 7.67 -11.83
CA ALA A 49 -10.93 8.16 -12.77
C ALA A 49 -9.91 7.09 -13.20
N PHE A 50 -9.78 5.97 -12.47
CA PHE A 50 -8.89 4.87 -12.84
C PHE A 50 -9.47 3.96 -13.92
N GLN A 51 -10.78 4.07 -14.21
CA GLN A 51 -11.50 3.23 -15.18
C GLN A 51 -11.39 1.73 -14.89
N ARG A 52 -11.31 1.38 -13.60
CA ARG A 52 -11.23 0.02 -13.08
C ARG A 52 -11.70 -0.01 -11.63
N PRO A 53 -12.08 -1.16 -11.04
CA PRO A 53 -12.60 -1.24 -9.69
C PRO A 53 -11.50 -1.05 -8.63
N LEU A 54 -11.11 0.21 -8.45
CA LEU A 54 -10.02 0.67 -7.60
C LEU A 54 -10.44 1.96 -6.90
N TYR A 55 -10.20 2.00 -5.60
CA TYR A 55 -10.36 3.20 -4.78
C TYR A 55 -9.05 3.44 -4.02
N LEU A 56 -8.55 4.66 -4.05
CA LEU A 56 -7.32 5.08 -3.38
C LEU A 56 -7.65 6.29 -2.51
N GLU A 57 -7.23 6.24 -1.25
CA GLU A 57 -7.31 7.36 -0.32
C GLU A 57 -5.98 7.55 0.42
N SER A 58 -5.75 8.76 0.90
CA SER A 58 -4.55 9.11 1.65
C SER A 58 -4.86 10.05 2.80
N ASN A 59 -4.15 9.88 3.90
CA ASN A 59 -4.25 10.72 5.09
C ASN A 59 -2.85 11.18 5.52
N GLU A 60 -2.79 12.43 5.97
CA GLU A 60 -1.62 13.03 6.60
C GLU A 60 -2.03 13.63 7.94
N THR A 61 -1.33 13.21 8.99
CA THR A 61 -1.37 13.87 10.30
C THR A 61 -0.05 14.60 10.54
N GLN A 62 0.14 15.18 11.72
CA GLN A 62 1.37 15.90 12.04
C GLN A 62 2.60 15.01 11.84
N ASP A 63 2.56 13.74 12.22
CA ASP A 63 3.73 12.85 12.26
C ASP A 63 3.52 11.52 11.54
N GLN A 64 2.43 11.35 10.77
CA GLN A 64 2.12 10.12 10.05
C GLN A 64 1.61 10.40 8.63
N LEU A 65 2.07 9.60 7.67
CA LEU A 65 1.48 9.46 6.34
C LEU A 65 0.90 8.07 6.19
N LYS A 66 -0.27 8.00 5.54
CA LYS A 66 -0.95 6.76 5.23
C LYS A 66 -1.58 6.83 3.84
N GLY A 67 -1.43 5.77 3.07
CA GLY A 67 -2.19 5.52 1.86
C GLY A 67 -2.91 4.18 1.97
N ASP A 68 -4.16 4.14 1.53
CA ASP A 68 -5.00 2.96 1.48
C ASP A 68 -5.50 2.76 0.06
N ILE A 69 -5.38 1.54 -0.46
CA ILE A 69 -5.90 1.18 -1.77
C ILE A 69 -6.76 -0.07 -1.68
N TYR A 70 -7.95 0.01 -2.25
CA TYR A 70 -8.97 -1.03 -2.25
C TYR A 70 -9.29 -1.41 -3.69
N VAL A 71 -9.20 -2.69 -4.03
CA VAL A 71 -9.28 -3.13 -5.42
C VAL A 71 -10.03 -4.45 -5.52
N GLN A 72 -10.94 -4.56 -6.50
CA GLN A 72 -11.42 -5.87 -6.95
C GLN A 72 -10.41 -6.45 -7.95
N ILE A 73 -9.83 -7.60 -7.60
CA ILE A 73 -8.86 -8.31 -8.43
C ILE A 73 -9.54 -9.49 -9.15
N ALA A 74 -9.01 -9.83 -10.33
CA ALA A 74 -9.53 -10.89 -11.20
C ALA A 74 -9.08 -12.32 -10.79
N GLN A 75 -8.39 -12.44 -9.65
CA GLN A 75 -8.01 -13.71 -9.06
C GLN A 75 -8.98 -14.07 -7.95
N SER A 76 -9.41 -15.33 -7.93
CA SER A 76 -10.20 -15.87 -6.81
C SER A 76 -9.35 -15.94 -5.54
N TYR A 77 -10.02 -15.97 -4.39
CA TYR A 77 -9.33 -16.03 -3.10
C TYR A 77 -8.43 -17.27 -2.99
N GLY A 78 -8.89 -18.40 -3.54
CA GLY A 78 -8.11 -19.65 -3.56
C GLY A 78 -6.77 -19.56 -4.30
N VAL A 79 -6.58 -18.54 -5.14
CA VAL A 79 -5.30 -18.22 -5.78
C VAL A 79 -4.57 -17.11 -5.03
N ALA A 80 -5.25 -15.98 -4.81
CA ALA A 80 -4.63 -14.77 -4.28
C ALA A 80 -4.23 -14.89 -2.80
N GLY A 81 -5.09 -15.50 -1.98
CA GLY A 81 -4.84 -15.69 -0.54
C GLY A 81 -3.58 -16.51 -0.27
N PRO A 82 -3.50 -17.78 -0.73
CA PRO A 82 -2.31 -18.60 -0.52
C PRO A 82 -1.02 -17.95 -1.06
N ALA A 83 -1.10 -17.27 -2.22
CA ALA A 83 0.03 -16.58 -2.80
C ALA A 83 0.57 -15.46 -1.90
N MET A 84 -0.30 -14.64 -1.28
CA MET A 84 0.11 -13.53 -0.41
C MET A 84 0.46 -13.95 1.02
N ARG A 85 0.02 -15.16 1.44
CA ARG A 85 0.35 -15.73 2.75
C ARG A 85 1.79 -16.27 2.83
N ASP A 86 2.38 -16.63 1.70
CA ASP A 86 3.74 -17.18 1.69
C ASP A 86 4.78 -16.05 1.68
N ILE A 87 5.58 -15.96 2.73
CA ILE A 87 6.65 -14.95 2.86
C ILE A 87 7.68 -15.04 1.72
N GLY A 88 7.95 -16.24 1.18
CA GLY A 88 8.90 -16.44 0.09
C GLY A 88 8.48 -15.71 -1.19
N HIS A 89 7.17 -15.53 -1.39
CA HIS A 89 6.63 -14.80 -2.54
C HIS A 89 6.77 -13.27 -2.42
N TRP A 90 6.98 -12.74 -1.23
CA TRP A 90 7.03 -11.28 -1.03
C TRP A 90 8.28 -10.66 -1.65
N CYS A 91 9.42 -11.36 -1.70
CA CYS A 91 10.61 -10.81 -2.35
C CYS A 91 10.46 -10.74 -3.87
N ASP A 92 9.87 -11.75 -4.50
CA ASP A 92 9.50 -11.74 -5.92
C ASP A 92 8.59 -10.57 -6.31
N LEU A 93 7.77 -10.11 -5.35
CA LEU A 93 6.85 -9.00 -5.50
C LEU A 93 7.55 -7.65 -5.23
N LEU A 94 8.21 -7.53 -4.08
CA LEU A 94 8.83 -6.28 -3.63
C LEU A 94 9.98 -5.87 -4.55
N ILE A 95 10.71 -6.82 -5.13
CA ILE A 95 11.78 -6.55 -6.09
C ILE A 95 11.29 -5.87 -7.38
N LEU A 96 9.99 -5.93 -7.70
CA LEU A 96 9.42 -5.21 -8.84
C LEU A 96 9.47 -3.68 -8.63
N HIS A 97 9.43 -3.22 -7.38
CA HIS A 97 9.47 -1.81 -7.07
C HIS A 97 10.84 -1.19 -7.43
N LEU A 98 10.86 -0.10 -8.19
CA LEU A 98 12.09 0.55 -8.70
C LEU A 98 13.17 0.85 -7.64
N ASN A 99 12.77 1.07 -6.39
CA ASN A 99 13.69 1.36 -5.28
C ASN A 99 14.19 0.12 -4.53
N VAL A 100 13.59 -1.06 -4.68
CA VAL A 100 14.07 -2.27 -4.00
C VAL A 100 15.18 -2.89 -4.85
N LYS A 101 16.37 -3.07 -4.27
CA LYS A 101 17.61 -3.49 -4.95
C LYS A 101 18.01 -4.93 -4.65
N ASP A 102 17.56 -5.42 -3.51
CA ASP A 102 17.69 -6.80 -3.07
C ASP A 102 16.57 -7.07 -2.06
N CYS A 103 16.13 -8.31 -1.98
CA CYS A 103 15.19 -8.75 -0.96
C CYS A 103 15.50 -10.19 -0.58
N PHE A 104 15.48 -10.47 0.71
CA PHE A 104 15.65 -11.81 1.24
C PHE A 104 14.53 -12.12 2.25
N ALA A 105 13.87 -13.26 2.09
CA ALA A 105 12.94 -13.79 3.07
C ALA A 105 13.68 -14.71 4.04
N SER A 106 13.41 -14.56 5.34
CA SER A 106 13.98 -15.42 6.37
C SER A 106 13.71 -16.90 6.12
N THR A 107 14.66 -17.77 6.47
CA THR A 107 14.51 -19.22 6.35
C THR A 107 13.60 -19.79 7.46
N PRO A 108 13.03 -20.99 7.26
CA PRO A 108 12.29 -21.69 8.30
C PRO A 108 13.13 -21.83 9.59
N GLY A 109 12.51 -21.55 10.74
CA GLY A 109 13.16 -21.61 12.06
C GLY A 109 13.70 -20.28 12.59
N GLN A 110 13.71 -19.22 11.77
CA GLN A 110 13.98 -17.85 12.20
C GLN A 110 12.67 -17.06 12.37
N PRO A 111 12.67 -15.95 13.13
CA PRO A 111 11.56 -15.00 13.10
C PRO A 111 11.26 -14.59 11.65
N ALA A 112 10.00 -14.67 11.25
CA ALA A 112 9.59 -14.37 9.89
C ALA A 112 9.89 -12.90 9.55
N SER A 113 10.82 -12.67 8.61
CA SER A 113 11.25 -11.34 8.22
C SER A 113 11.59 -11.24 6.72
N LEU A 114 11.51 -10.02 6.20
CA LEU A 114 11.96 -9.65 4.86
C LEU A 114 13.06 -8.59 5.00
N ASN A 115 14.28 -8.91 4.60
CA ASN A 115 15.41 -8.00 4.60
C ASN A 115 15.53 -7.37 3.20
N LEU A 116 15.34 -6.06 3.12
CA LEU A 116 15.40 -5.31 1.87
C LEU A 116 16.62 -4.40 1.84
N ASN A 117 17.12 -4.17 0.63
CA ASN A 117 18.01 -3.05 0.34
C ASN A 117 17.26 -2.02 -0.50
N VAL A 118 17.00 -0.84 0.06
CA VAL A 118 16.25 0.23 -0.59
C VAL A 118 17.21 1.30 -1.11
N GLY A 119 17.18 1.53 -2.42
CA GLY A 119 18.08 2.44 -3.12
C GLY A 119 17.36 3.48 -3.97
N ARG A 120 18.13 4.13 -4.84
CA ARG A 120 17.65 5.09 -5.83
C ARG A 120 16.86 4.38 -6.94
N LYS A 121 16.25 5.16 -7.83
CA LYS A 121 15.49 4.60 -8.97
C LYS A 121 16.35 3.94 -10.05
N PHE A 122 17.65 4.20 -10.08
CA PHE A 122 18.59 3.63 -11.04
C PHE A 122 19.38 2.47 -10.43
N ASP A 123 20.18 1.80 -11.26
CA ASP A 123 21.12 0.77 -10.80
C ASP A 123 22.08 1.37 -9.74
N GLN A 124 22.30 0.62 -8.68
CA GLN A 124 23.05 1.06 -7.50
C GLN A 124 23.70 -0.15 -6.80
N PRO A 125 24.97 -0.07 -6.39
CA PRO A 125 25.60 -1.08 -5.53
C PRO A 125 24.87 -1.22 -4.19
N LEU A 126 24.85 -2.43 -3.61
CA LEU A 126 24.10 -2.70 -2.38
C LEU A 126 24.68 -1.96 -1.18
N GLU A 127 26.00 -1.77 -1.13
CA GLU A 127 26.70 -1.00 -0.09
C GLU A 127 26.26 0.47 0.00
N ASP A 128 25.71 1.02 -1.08
CA ASP A 128 25.21 2.39 -1.13
C ASP A 128 23.69 2.49 -0.86
N THR A 129 23.03 1.36 -0.56
CA THR A 129 21.59 1.31 -0.27
C THR A 129 21.29 1.40 1.22
N TYR A 130 20.02 1.63 1.55
CA TYR A 130 19.55 1.64 2.93
C TYR A 130 18.98 0.26 3.28
N PRO A 131 19.55 -0.46 4.26
CA PRO A 131 18.97 -1.70 4.74
C PRO A 131 17.64 -1.43 5.42
N PHE A 132 16.65 -2.29 5.17
CA PHE A 132 15.29 -2.10 5.64
C PHE A 132 14.65 -3.46 5.93
N ASP A 133 14.31 -3.70 7.19
CA ASP A 133 13.86 -5.01 7.65
C ASP A 133 12.39 -4.97 8.07
N PHE A 134 11.55 -5.72 7.37
CA PHE A 134 10.18 -5.96 7.79
C PHE A 134 10.09 -7.22 8.65
N LEU A 135 9.45 -7.13 9.82
CA LEU A 135 8.86 -8.28 10.49
C LEU A 135 7.58 -8.66 9.77
N TYR A 136 7.44 -9.94 9.43
CA TYR A 136 6.30 -10.49 8.70
C TYR A 136 5.40 -11.28 9.65
N ARG A 137 4.08 -11.04 9.59
CA ARG A 137 3.09 -11.78 10.38
C ARG A 137 1.85 -12.08 9.55
N VAL A 138 1.39 -13.34 9.60
CA VAL A 138 0.04 -13.70 9.20
C VAL A 138 -0.87 -13.49 10.41
N LEU A 139 -1.70 -12.45 10.38
CA LEU A 139 -2.61 -12.14 11.48
C LEU A 139 -3.87 -13.01 11.43
N LYS A 140 -4.37 -13.28 10.21
CA LYS A 140 -5.54 -14.13 9.94
C LYS A 140 -5.32 -14.93 8.66
N SER A 141 -5.72 -16.21 8.68
CA SER A 141 -5.73 -17.10 7.51
C SER A 141 -6.95 -18.01 7.60
N GLU A 142 -8.05 -17.56 7.01
CA GLU A 142 -9.37 -18.20 7.03
C GLU A 142 -9.72 -18.71 5.61
N PRO A 143 -10.78 -19.53 5.44
CA PRO A 143 -11.14 -20.11 4.13
C PRO A 143 -11.48 -19.10 3.03
N ASP A 144 -11.85 -17.87 3.40
CA ASP A 144 -12.29 -16.80 2.51
C ASP A 144 -11.67 -15.43 2.87
N TYR A 145 -10.76 -15.37 3.85
CA TYR A 145 -10.12 -14.14 4.30
C TYR A 145 -8.67 -14.33 4.75
N LEU A 146 -7.81 -13.41 4.32
CA LEU A 146 -6.40 -13.33 4.70
C LEU A 146 -6.10 -11.93 5.23
N GLN A 147 -5.31 -11.85 6.29
CA GLN A 147 -4.65 -10.61 6.72
C GLN A 147 -3.17 -10.87 7.02
N VAL A 148 -2.31 -10.13 6.33
CA VAL A 148 -0.85 -10.16 6.47
C VAL A 148 -0.36 -8.77 6.84
N GLU A 149 0.60 -8.71 7.75
CA GLU A 149 1.20 -7.47 8.24
C GLU A 149 2.73 -7.52 8.12
N LEU A 150 3.30 -6.43 7.60
CA LEU A 150 4.73 -6.15 7.57
C LEU A 150 4.99 -4.88 8.40
N THR A 151 5.86 -4.97 9.40
CA THR A 151 6.23 -3.82 10.26
C THR A 151 7.73 -3.60 10.29
N ALA A 152 8.16 -2.35 10.29
CA ALA A 152 9.56 -1.99 10.56
C ALA A 152 9.62 -0.79 11.51
N GLU A 153 10.43 -0.86 12.56
CA GLU A 153 10.56 0.24 13.52
C GLU A 153 11.33 1.42 12.94
N ASP A 154 12.37 1.15 12.16
CA ASP A 154 13.22 2.17 11.55
C ASP A 154 13.07 2.20 10.03
N GLY A 155 13.36 3.35 9.42
CA GLY A 155 13.42 3.48 7.98
C GLY A 155 14.28 4.64 7.50
N PRO A 156 14.38 4.82 6.17
CA PRO A 156 15.32 5.74 5.58
C PRO A 156 15.03 7.19 5.98
N ILE A 157 16.09 7.97 6.21
CA ILE A 157 16.02 9.44 6.29
C ILE A 157 15.05 9.92 7.41
N GLY A 158 15.08 9.25 8.57
CA GLY A 158 14.34 9.69 9.78
C GLY A 158 12.83 9.38 9.76
N THR A 159 12.42 8.44 8.90
CA THR A 159 11.11 7.79 8.94
C THR A 159 11.17 6.57 9.86
N TYR A 160 10.04 6.18 10.43
CA TYR A 160 9.98 5.12 11.44
C TYR A 160 8.57 4.54 11.55
N ARG A 161 8.41 3.40 12.24
CA ARG A 161 7.13 2.70 12.47
C ARG A 161 6.35 2.48 11.17
N TYR A 162 7.03 1.92 10.19
CA TYR A 162 6.41 1.45 8.96
C TYR A 162 5.45 0.32 9.25
N ARG A 163 4.30 0.36 8.57
CA ARG A 163 3.28 -0.66 8.63
C ARG A 163 2.64 -0.82 7.26
N MET A 164 2.80 -1.99 6.68
CA MET A 164 2.08 -2.42 5.48
C MET A 164 1.13 -3.55 5.87
N VAL A 165 -0.15 -3.40 5.55
CA VAL A 165 -1.17 -4.43 5.82
C VAL A 165 -1.83 -4.78 4.51
N LEU A 166 -1.86 -6.07 4.19
CA LEU A 166 -2.58 -6.62 3.05
C LEU A 166 -3.71 -7.50 3.58
N GLU A 167 -4.91 -7.21 3.11
CA GLU A 167 -6.11 -8.00 3.38
C GLU A 167 -6.75 -8.44 2.07
N ILE A 168 -7.27 -9.66 2.04
CA ILE A 168 -8.00 -10.20 0.89
C ILE A 168 -9.23 -10.94 1.41
N VAL A 169 -10.40 -10.64 0.85
CA VAL A 169 -11.63 -11.42 1.06
C VAL A 169 -12.17 -11.95 -0.27
N ALA A 170 -12.75 -13.15 -0.28
CA ALA A 170 -13.45 -13.69 -1.44
C ALA A 170 -14.69 -12.84 -1.77
N LEU A 171 -14.93 -12.59 -3.07
CA LEU A 171 -16.18 -11.99 -3.54
C LEU A 171 -17.07 -13.02 -4.22
N ASP A 172 -16.49 -13.77 -5.16
CA ASP A 172 -17.14 -14.84 -5.90
C ASP A 172 -16.09 -15.90 -6.33
N SER A 173 -16.48 -16.82 -7.21
CA SER A 173 -15.59 -17.90 -7.66
C SER A 173 -14.36 -17.44 -8.45
N GLY A 174 -14.39 -16.24 -9.02
CA GLY A 174 -13.35 -15.68 -9.87
C GLY A 174 -12.68 -14.42 -9.32
N HIS A 175 -13.28 -13.74 -8.33
CA HIS A 175 -12.82 -12.44 -7.87
C HIS A 175 -12.59 -12.39 -6.36
N SER A 176 -11.69 -11.49 -5.97
CA SER A 176 -11.44 -11.13 -4.56
C SER A 176 -11.43 -9.62 -4.40
N PHE A 177 -11.69 -9.16 -3.18
CA PHE A 177 -11.50 -7.77 -2.79
C PHE A 177 -10.24 -7.66 -1.94
N LEU A 178 -9.30 -6.85 -2.40
CA LEU A 178 -8.01 -6.63 -1.78
C LEU A 178 -7.98 -5.22 -1.17
N HIS A 179 -7.46 -5.13 0.05
CA HIS A 179 -7.07 -3.88 0.68
C HIS A 179 -5.57 -3.90 0.97
N LEU A 180 -4.87 -2.83 0.57
CA LEU A 180 -3.49 -2.57 0.95
C LEU A 180 -3.40 -1.21 1.65
N SER A 181 -2.98 -1.24 2.91
CA SER A 181 -2.62 -0.05 3.69
C SER A 181 -1.10 0.07 3.75
N TYR A 182 -0.55 1.24 3.44
CA TYR A 182 0.87 1.57 3.61
C TYR A 182 1.01 2.85 4.44
N ALA A 183 1.61 2.73 5.62
CA ALA A 183 1.76 3.84 6.56
C ALA A 183 3.16 3.89 7.15
N TYR A 184 3.60 5.10 7.50
CA TYR A 184 4.79 5.32 8.30
C TYR A 184 4.70 6.63 9.07
N ARG A 185 5.51 6.75 10.11
CA ARG A 185 5.70 7.99 10.85
C ARG A 185 6.98 8.69 10.45
N PHE A 186 7.05 9.99 10.73
CA PHE A 186 8.19 10.82 10.39
C PHE A 186 8.41 11.92 11.43
N GLY A 187 9.69 12.16 11.75
CA GLY A 187 10.09 13.18 12.72
C GLY A 187 10.19 14.57 12.12
N LEU A 188 10.61 15.55 12.93
CA LEU A 188 10.84 16.93 12.47
C LEU A 188 11.92 17.00 11.38
N ALA A 189 13.02 16.25 11.55
CA ALA A 189 14.10 16.20 10.55
C ALA A 189 13.61 15.66 9.20
N ALA A 190 12.88 14.55 9.21
CA ALA A 190 12.27 13.97 8.00
C ALA A 190 11.25 14.92 7.35
N ARG A 191 10.46 15.66 8.14
CA ARG A 191 9.55 16.70 7.63
C ARG A 191 10.30 17.80 6.90
N MET A 192 11.42 18.26 7.45
CA MET A 192 12.25 19.29 6.81
C MET A 192 12.92 18.76 5.53
N ALA A 193 13.44 17.54 5.55
CA ALA A 193 13.97 16.89 4.35
C ALA A 193 12.91 16.75 3.26
N MET A 194 11.70 16.32 3.61
CA MET A 194 10.56 16.20 2.70
C MET A 194 10.16 17.56 2.10
N ARG A 195 10.15 18.63 2.90
CA ARG A 195 9.93 19.99 2.39
C ARG A 195 11.01 20.41 1.37
N GLY A 196 12.28 20.12 1.65
CA GLY A 196 13.38 20.38 0.71
C GLY A 196 13.23 19.59 -0.60
N TYR A 197 12.87 18.32 -0.51
CA TYR A 197 12.58 17.46 -1.67
C TYR A 197 11.41 18.02 -2.51
N LEU A 198 10.29 18.35 -1.87
CA LEU A 198 9.11 18.91 -2.53
C LEU A 198 9.31 20.33 -3.06
N ALA A 199 10.29 21.07 -2.52
CA ALA A 199 10.70 22.36 -3.08
C ALA A 199 11.53 22.21 -4.37
N THR A 200 12.06 21.02 -4.66
CA THR A 200 12.95 20.74 -5.79
C THR A 200 12.34 19.70 -6.74
N ILE A 201 12.95 18.51 -6.85
CA ILE A 201 12.62 17.44 -7.80
C ILE A 201 11.23 16.83 -7.49
N GLY A 202 10.78 16.93 -6.24
CA GLY A 202 9.47 16.47 -5.80
C GLY A 202 8.32 17.42 -6.15
N ARG A 203 8.58 18.66 -6.58
CA ARG A 203 7.55 19.70 -6.74
C ARG A 203 6.44 19.30 -7.71
N GLU A 204 6.83 18.67 -8.81
CA GLU A 204 5.91 18.27 -9.88
C GLU A 204 5.32 16.87 -9.65
N LYS A 205 5.73 16.20 -8.57
CA LYS A 205 5.30 14.84 -8.26
C LYS A 205 3.89 14.89 -7.66
N ARG A 206 2.92 14.55 -8.51
CA ARG A 206 1.50 14.48 -8.16
C ARG A 206 1.08 13.04 -7.83
N GLY A 207 0.10 12.93 -6.95
CA GLY A 207 -0.67 11.71 -6.67
C GLY A 207 -1.88 11.60 -7.59
N PHE A 208 -2.92 10.92 -7.11
CA PHE A 208 -4.08 10.50 -7.88
C PHE A 208 -5.38 11.15 -7.41
N SER A 209 -5.48 11.53 -6.13
CA SER A 209 -6.68 12.21 -5.63
C SER A 209 -6.89 13.54 -6.35
N ILE A 210 -8.12 13.78 -6.81
CA ILE A 210 -8.52 15.04 -7.44
C ILE A 210 -8.91 16.02 -6.33
N VAL A 211 -8.21 17.15 -6.25
CA VAL A 211 -8.43 18.20 -5.23
C VAL A 211 -9.10 19.45 -5.79
N GLY A 212 -9.34 19.49 -7.10
CA GLY A 212 -10.03 20.58 -7.76
C GLY A 212 -10.04 20.43 -9.27
N HIS A 213 -10.70 21.38 -9.92
CA HIS A 213 -10.66 21.57 -11.36
C HIS A 213 -10.27 23.03 -11.59
N ASP A 214 -9.29 23.26 -12.46
CA ASP A 214 -8.91 24.61 -12.87
C ASP A 214 -10.00 25.20 -13.79
N THR A 215 -10.08 26.53 -13.79
CA THR A 215 -10.92 27.38 -14.65
C THR A 215 -10.81 27.05 -16.15
N GLY A 216 -9.70 26.43 -16.58
CA GLY A 216 -9.46 25.97 -17.95
C GLY A 216 -9.77 24.49 -18.22
N SER A 217 -10.54 23.80 -17.37
CA SER A 217 -10.91 22.36 -17.45
C SER A 217 -9.85 21.33 -17.05
N GLY A 218 -8.69 21.76 -16.53
CA GLY A 218 -7.64 20.84 -16.06
C GLY A 218 -7.95 20.24 -14.69
N THR A 219 -7.91 18.91 -14.58
CA THR A 219 -7.97 18.21 -13.29
C THR A 219 -6.73 18.55 -12.45
N VAL A 220 -6.95 19.05 -11.23
CA VAL A 220 -5.87 19.32 -10.27
C VAL A 220 -5.69 18.11 -9.37
N TYR A 221 -4.57 17.42 -9.54
CA TYR A 221 -4.20 16.28 -8.70
C TYR A 221 -3.48 16.73 -7.43
N ILE A 222 -3.66 15.94 -6.37
CA ILE A 222 -3.00 16.16 -5.10
C ILE A 222 -1.47 16.14 -5.25
N GLY A 223 -0.80 17.08 -4.59
CA GLY A 223 0.66 17.16 -4.55
C GLY A 223 1.22 16.91 -3.16
N GLY A 224 2.48 17.29 -2.96
CA GLY A 224 3.13 17.26 -1.65
C GLY A 224 3.29 15.86 -1.07
N THR A 225 3.34 15.79 0.25
CA THR A 225 3.45 14.58 1.08
C THR A 225 2.36 13.55 0.78
N ARG A 226 1.10 14.00 0.63
CA ARG A 226 -0.01 13.12 0.23
C ARG A 226 0.14 12.58 -1.20
N GLY A 227 0.65 13.40 -2.13
CA GLY A 227 1.00 12.92 -3.46
C GLY A 227 2.09 11.84 -3.44
N VAL A 228 3.10 12.00 -2.58
CA VAL A 228 4.18 11.00 -2.40
C VAL A 228 3.66 9.67 -1.89
N ILE A 229 2.82 9.66 -0.84
CA ILE A 229 2.30 8.41 -0.28
C ILE A 229 1.35 7.69 -1.24
N GLU A 230 0.52 8.42 -1.99
CA GLU A 230 -0.38 7.84 -2.99
C GLU A 230 0.38 7.14 -4.12
N ARG A 231 1.47 7.75 -4.62
CA ARG A 231 2.33 7.14 -5.63
C ARG A 231 2.93 5.83 -5.14
N ASN A 232 3.44 5.81 -3.90
CA ASN A 232 4.07 4.62 -3.35
C ASN A 232 3.06 3.49 -3.12
N THR A 233 1.90 3.83 -2.56
CA THR A 233 0.79 2.90 -2.34
C THR A 233 0.33 2.25 -3.66
N MET A 234 0.16 3.05 -4.72
CA MET A 234 -0.18 2.54 -6.04
C MET A 234 0.91 1.63 -6.63
N ARG A 235 2.21 1.98 -6.49
CA ARG A 235 3.30 1.12 -6.99
C ARG A 235 3.37 -0.24 -6.30
N TYR A 236 3.12 -0.30 -4.99
CA TYR A 236 3.05 -1.57 -4.28
C TYR A 236 1.83 -2.39 -4.71
N PHE A 237 0.68 -1.76 -4.90
CA PHE A 237 -0.49 -2.45 -5.46
C PHE A 237 -0.22 -3.00 -6.86
N ILE A 238 0.41 -2.22 -7.76
CA ILE A 238 0.77 -2.69 -9.10
C ILE A 238 1.76 -3.87 -9.04
N ALA A 239 2.66 -3.91 -8.05
CA ALA A 239 3.53 -5.06 -7.82
C ALA A 239 2.75 -6.32 -7.39
N ILE A 240 1.79 -6.18 -6.49
CA ILE A 240 0.88 -7.27 -6.12
C ILE A 240 0.10 -7.76 -7.34
N GLU A 241 -0.47 -6.85 -8.13
CA GLU A 241 -1.22 -7.19 -9.33
C GLU A 241 -0.36 -7.93 -10.37
N ALA A 242 0.84 -7.42 -10.66
CA ALA A 242 1.76 -8.04 -11.60
C ALA A 242 2.21 -9.44 -11.13
N TYR A 243 2.45 -9.59 -9.82
CA TYR A 243 2.80 -10.88 -9.22
C TYR A 243 1.65 -11.90 -9.39
N LEU A 244 0.44 -11.53 -8.96
CA LEU A 244 -0.75 -12.38 -9.02
C LEU A 244 -1.14 -12.73 -10.47
N GLY A 245 -1.05 -11.76 -11.38
CA GLY A 245 -1.32 -11.94 -12.80
C GLY A 245 -0.35 -12.90 -13.50
N ALA A 246 0.86 -13.08 -12.98
CA ALA A 246 1.86 -14.00 -13.52
C ALA A 246 1.73 -15.44 -13.01
N LEU A 247 0.91 -15.72 -11.98
CA LEU A 247 0.83 -17.06 -11.40
C LEU A 247 0.36 -18.14 -12.39
N SER A 248 -0.50 -17.78 -13.35
CA SER A 248 -0.99 -18.67 -14.40
C SER A 248 0.03 -18.94 -15.52
N THR A 249 1.15 -18.22 -15.53
CA THR A 249 2.21 -18.37 -16.54
C THR A 249 3.21 -19.45 -16.09
N PRO A 250 3.80 -20.24 -17.02
CA PRO A 250 4.83 -21.22 -16.68
C PRO A 250 6.00 -20.59 -15.92
N GLU A 251 6.51 -21.30 -14.91
CA GLU A 251 7.51 -20.78 -13.97
C GLU A 251 8.71 -20.08 -14.62
N PRO A 252 9.36 -20.64 -15.68
CA PRO A 252 10.50 -19.99 -16.33
C PRO A 252 10.20 -18.64 -16.99
N GLN A 253 8.91 -18.33 -17.22
CA GLN A 253 8.46 -17.10 -17.89
C GLN A 253 7.86 -16.09 -16.90
N ARG A 254 7.65 -16.48 -15.64
CA ARG A 254 6.96 -15.64 -14.63
C ARG A 254 7.70 -14.35 -14.35
N LEU A 255 9.02 -14.40 -14.17
CA LEU A 255 9.82 -13.21 -13.88
C LEU A 255 9.64 -12.14 -14.97
N GLU A 256 9.85 -12.52 -16.23
CA GLU A 256 9.70 -11.60 -17.35
C GLU A 256 8.29 -11.05 -17.45
N LYS A 257 7.27 -11.88 -17.24
CA LYS A 257 5.89 -11.41 -17.20
C LYS A 257 5.67 -10.38 -16.09
N ARG A 258 6.10 -10.66 -14.86
CA ARG A 258 5.96 -9.74 -13.70
C ARG A 258 6.63 -8.39 -13.98
N LEU A 259 7.85 -8.40 -14.53
CA LEU A 259 8.57 -7.17 -14.87
C LEU A 259 7.83 -6.34 -15.93
N ASN A 260 7.36 -6.99 -16.99
CA ASN A 260 6.62 -6.32 -18.06
C ASN A 260 5.26 -5.78 -17.58
N ASP A 261 4.51 -6.58 -16.83
CA ASP A 261 3.20 -6.21 -16.29
C ASP A 261 3.32 -5.06 -15.29
N TRP A 262 4.32 -5.08 -14.41
CA TRP A 262 4.57 -3.98 -13.47
C TRP A 262 4.87 -2.67 -14.22
N TYR A 263 5.75 -2.73 -15.24
CA TYR A 263 6.08 -1.56 -16.05
C TYR A 263 4.84 -1.02 -16.78
N ALA A 264 4.07 -1.90 -17.44
CA ALA A 264 2.83 -1.51 -18.11
C ALA A 264 1.80 -0.91 -17.11
N GLY A 265 1.75 -1.44 -15.89
CA GLY A 265 0.88 -0.95 -14.82
C GLY A 265 1.23 0.46 -14.37
N ILE A 266 2.53 0.79 -14.21
CA ILE A 266 2.93 2.16 -13.87
C ILE A 266 2.75 3.13 -15.04
N GLU A 267 2.95 2.68 -16.28
CA GLU A 267 2.81 3.52 -17.47
C GLU A 267 1.35 3.82 -17.82
N ARG A 268 0.40 2.99 -17.37
CA ARG A 268 -1.04 3.36 -17.38
C ARG A 268 -1.29 4.68 -16.66
N TYR A 269 -0.46 5.02 -15.69
CA TYR A 269 -0.51 6.25 -14.90
C TYR A 269 0.75 7.09 -15.09
N SER A 270 1.25 7.21 -16.33
CA SER A 270 2.54 7.84 -16.63
C SER A 270 2.69 9.27 -16.05
N THR A 271 1.62 10.07 -16.03
CA THR A 271 1.64 11.43 -15.45
C THR A 271 2.02 11.41 -13.95
N GLN A 272 1.66 10.35 -13.24
CA GLN A 272 1.94 10.17 -11.82
C GLN A 272 3.16 9.28 -11.59
N LEU A 273 3.36 8.19 -12.34
CA LEU A 273 4.28 7.13 -11.97
C LEU A 273 5.45 6.91 -12.94
N HIS A 274 5.47 7.57 -14.10
CA HIS A 274 6.62 7.44 -15.00
C HIS A 274 7.90 7.96 -14.33
N GLU A 275 8.98 7.18 -14.40
CA GLU A 275 10.28 7.52 -13.80
C GLU A 275 11.49 7.12 -14.64
N LEU A 276 11.34 6.08 -15.48
CA LEU A 276 12.38 5.44 -16.29
C LEU A 276 11.77 4.94 -17.60
N GLU A 277 12.57 4.89 -18.65
CA GLU A 277 12.21 4.18 -19.87
C GLU A 277 12.18 2.66 -19.66
N ARG A 278 11.39 1.97 -20.48
CA ARG A 278 11.15 0.53 -20.36
C ARG A 278 12.43 -0.28 -20.30
N ASP A 279 13.34 -0.05 -21.24
CA ASP A 279 14.57 -0.84 -21.34
C ASP A 279 15.53 -0.55 -20.17
N GLN A 280 15.51 0.67 -19.63
CA GLN A 280 16.27 1.03 -18.43
C GLN A 280 15.75 0.25 -17.22
N TYR A 281 14.43 0.23 -17.02
CA TYR A 281 13.80 -0.51 -15.93
C TYR A 281 14.06 -2.02 -16.05
N LEU A 282 13.79 -2.62 -17.22
CA LEU A 282 13.94 -4.06 -17.42
C LEU A 282 15.40 -4.51 -17.29
N SER A 283 16.35 -3.76 -17.87
CA SER A 283 17.78 -4.07 -17.76
C SER A 283 18.26 -4.04 -16.31
N MET A 284 17.87 -3.00 -15.57
CA MET A 284 18.18 -2.87 -14.14
C MET A 284 17.58 -4.03 -13.34
N LYS A 285 16.27 -4.28 -13.46
CA LYS A 285 15.60 -5.31 -12.65
C LYS A 285 16.09 -6.72 -12.93
N ARG A 286 16.41 -7.07 -14.18
CA ARG A 286 17.00 -8.38 -14.50
C ARG A 286 18.35 -8.57 -13.81
N LYS A 287 19.18 -7.53 -13.73
CA LYS A 287 20.45 -7.59 -12.98
C LYS A 287 20.23 -7.74 -11.49
N GLU A 288 19.31 -6.96 -10.92
CA GLU A 288 18.97 -6.99 -9.49
C GLU A 288 18.43 -8.37 -9.09
N VAL A 289 17.53 -8.95 -9.87
CA VAL A 289 16.97 -10.29 -9.61
C VAL A 289 18.03 -11.38 -9.75
N ARG A 290 18.86 -11.36 -10.81
CA ARG A 290 19.96 -12.32 -10.94
C ARG A 290 20.94 -12.26 -9.77
N ARG A 291 21.23 -11.06 -9.28
CA ARG A 291 22.08 -10.86 -8.10
C ARG A 291 21.41 -11.44 -6.85
N MET A 292 20.12 -11.13 -6.63
CA MET A 292 19.33 -11.65 -5.51
C MET A 292 19.33 -13.20 -5.51
N GLU A 293 19.04 -13.82 -6.65
CA GLU A 293 19.09 -15.29 -6.81
C GLU A 293 20.49 -15.85 -6.50
N THR A 294 21.55 -15.20 -6.97
CA THR A 294 22.93 -15.66 -6.74
C THR A 294 23.35 -15.54 -5.29
N LEU A 295 23.04 -14.42 -4.63
CA LEU A 295 23.43 -14.16 -3.24
C LEU A 295 22.71 -15.06 -2.24
N HIS A 296 21.49 -15.48 -2.58
CA HIS A 296 20.59 -16.20 -1.68
C HIS A 296 20.39 -17.67 -2.06
N ALA A 297 21.03 -18.15 -3.15
CA ALA A 297 20.99 -19.55 -3.58
C ALA A 297 21.36 -20.52 -2.45
N ASP A 298 22.46 -20.24 -1.72
CA ASP A 298 22.97 -21.09 -0.64
C ASP A 298 22.26 -20.87 0.70
N ARG A 299 21.31 -19.92 0.76
CA ARG A 299 20.51 -19.61 1.95
C ARG A 299 19.13 -20.25 1.90
N THR A 300 18.80 -20.94 0.82
CA THR A 300 17.60 -21.75 0.70
C THR A 300 17.94 -23.16 1.19
N PRO A 301 17.16 -23.77 2.11
CA PRO A 301 17.45 -25.12 2.60
C PRO A 301 17.44 -26.17 1.49
#